data_AF-A0A7C5N7K5-F1
#
_entry.id   AF-A0A7C5N7K5-F1
#
_cell.length_a   1.000
_cell.length_b   1.000
_cell.length_c   1.000
_cell.angle_alpha   90.00
_cell.angle_beta   90.00
_cell.angle_gamma   90.00
#
_symmetry.space_group_name_H-M   'P 1'
#
loop_
_entity.id
_entity.type
_entity.pdbx_description
1 polymer ?
#
loop_
_entity_poly.entity_id
_entity_poly.type
_entity_poly.pdbx_seq_one_letter_code
_entity_poly.pdbx_strand_id
1 'polypeptide(L)'
;MIPEGSKDRDVKLYKATDFPHKWEVTRTFFQGKEAVDMTLFQFDGKWWLFANMIDEPGQSLNEELHIFYCDDFRKDVWIPHTKNPVICSVQTSRPAGKIISYKGDFYRPSQNSVGSYGYGTNFNRIITLTPDEYKEEFVEEITPDFIKNARAIHTYNSSDRLTVIDVVHKIRRFFNP
;
A
#
# COMPACT_ATOMS: atom_id res chain seq x y z
N MET A 1 -9.66 4.80 9.33
CA MET A 1 -9.44 4.76 7.87
C MET A 1 -8.44 5.84 7.51
N ILE A 2 -7.54 5.57 6.57
CA ILE A 2 -6.59 6.55 6.02
C ILE A 2 -6.76 6.48 4.49
N PRO A 3 -7.63 7.29 3.87
CA PRO A 3 -7.79 7.30 2.42
C PRO A 3 -6.56 7.93 1.75
N GLU A 4 -6.44 7.71 0.44
CA GLU A 4 -5.41 8.34 -0.40
C GLU A 4 -5.46 9.87 -0.29
N GLY A 5 -4.28 10.50 -0.16
CA GLY A 5 -4.13 11.95 0.05
C GLY A 5 -3.67 12.74 -1.18
N SER A 6 -3.56 12.12 -2.37
CA SER A 6 -2.91 12.71 -3.55
C SER A 6 -3.54 14.05 -4.00
N LYS A 7 -4.87 14.12 -4.11
CA LYS A 7 -5.56 15.34 -4.59
C LYS A 7 -5.56 16.50 -3.59
N ASP A 8 -5.70 16.18 -2.31
CA ASP A 8 -5.76 17.17 -1.23
C ASP A 8 -4.36 17.60 -0.77
N ARG A 9 -3.31 16.86 -1.15
CA ARG A 9 -1.92 16.98 -0.67
C ARG A 9 -1.82 16.92 0.86
N ASP A 10 -2.72 16.18 1.49
CA ASP A 10 -2.82 15.99 2.94
C ASP A 10 -3.28 14.56 3.20
N VAL A 11 -2.67 13.89 4.18
CA VAL A 11 -3.17 12.59 4.65
C VAL A 11 -4.02 12.78 5.90
N LYS A 12 -5.26 12.29 5.85
CA LYS A 12 -6.23 12.42 6.95
C LYS A 12 -6.50 11.05 7.59
N LEU A 13 -6.41 10.99 8.92
CA LEU A 13 -6.90 9.85 9.71
C LEU A 13 -8.35 10.08 10.08
N TYR A 14 -9.20 9.14 9.69
CA TYR A 14 -10.63 9.12 10.01
C TYR A 14 -10.96 8.05 11.05
N LYS A 15 -11.80 8.41 12.01
CA LYS A 15 -12.46 7.49 12.94
C LYS A 15 -13.92 7.35 12.57
N ALA A 16 -14.42 6.11 12.53
CA ALA A 16 -15.85 5.89 12.37
C ALA A 16 -16.57 6.22 13.68
N THR A 17 -17.58 7.08 13.60
CA THR A 17 -18.51 7.33 14.72
C THR A 17 -19.75 6.44 14.62
N ASP A 18 -20.04 5.94 13.41
CA ASP A 18 -21.10 4.98 13.10
C ASP A 18 -20.70 4.19 11.85
N PHE A 19 -20.03 3.05 12.02
CA PHE A 19 -19.44 2.31 10.89
C PHE A 19 -20.52 1.56 10.10
N PRO A 20 -20.51 1.59 8.74
CA PRO A 20 -19.55 2.26 7.84
C PRO A 20 -19.99 3.66 7.38
N HIS A 21 -21.05 4.24 7.95
CA HIS A 21 -21.77 5.39 7.39
C HIS A 21 -21.28 6.77 7.85
N LYS A 22 -20.79 6.93 9.09
CA LYS A 22 -20.33 8.22 9.63
C LYS A 22 -18.88 8.17 10.08
N TRP A 23 -18.12 9.18 9.66
CA TRP A 23 -16.69 9.31 9.88
C TRP A 23 -16.32 10.73 10.28
N GLU A 24 -15.38 10.87 11.20
CA GLU A 24 -14.81 12.15 11.62
C GLU A 24 -13.30 12.16 11.35
N VAL A 25 -12.77 13.29 10.89
CA VAL A 25 -11.32 13.50 10.80
C VAL A 25 -10.79 13.67 12.21
N THR A 26 -9.89 12.79 12.61
CA THR A 26 -9.22 12.89 13.92
C THR A 26 -7.88 13.61 13.81
N ARG A 27 -7.15 13.42 12.71
CA ARG A 27 -5.81 13.99 12.50
C ARG A 27 -5.51 14.18 11.02
N THR A 28 -4.57 15.09 10.74
CA THR A 28 -3.96 15.30 9.44
C THR A 28 -2.45 15.23 9.58
N PHE A 29 -1.76 14.60 8.64
CA PHE A 29 -0.30 14.49 8.59
C PHE A 29 0.19 14.49 7.13
N PHE A 30 1.52 14.61 6.95
CA PHE A 30 2.18 14.77 5.64
C PHE A 30 1.61 15.91 4.80
N GLN A 31 1.42 17.09 5.41
CA GLN A 31 0.84 18.23 4.72
C GLN A 31 1.74 18.73 3.58
N GLY A 32 1.11 19.02 2.44
CA GLY A 32 1.78 19.40 1.19
C GLY A 32 2.42 18.24 0.43
N LYS A 33 2.27 16.99 0.88
CA LYS A 33 2.85 15.79 0.25
C LYS A 33 1.79 14.97 -0.46
N GLU A 34 2.18 14.36 -1.57
CA GLU A 34 1.33 13.38 -2.26
C GLU A 34 1.66 12.00 -1.74
N ALA A 35 0.68 11.33 -1.13
CA ALA A 35 0.84 10.01 -0.54
C ALA A 35 -0.32 9.10 -0.90
N VAL A 36 0.02 7.88 -1.33
CA VAL A 36 -0.93 6.91 -1.87
C VAL A 36 -0.70 5.50 -1.33
N ASP A 37 -1.76 4.70 -1.39
CA ASP A 37 -1.79 3.27 -1.03
C ASP A 37 -1.18 2.97 0.35
N MET A 38 -1.54 3.80 1.32
CA MET A 38 -1.04 3.69 2.68
C MET A 38 -1.46 2.38 3.35
N THR A 39 -0.48 1.64 3.86
CA THR A 39 -0.66 0.41 4.62
C THR A 39 -0.17 0.58 6.04
N LEU A 40 -1.08 0.44 6.99
CA LEU A 40 -0.79 0.49 8.42
C LEU A 40 -0.54 -0.93 8.94
N PHE A 41 0.54 -1.14 9.68
CA PHE A 41 0.95 -2.44 10.19
C PHE A 41 1.53 -2.31 11.60
N GLN A 42 1.12 -3.19 12.52
CA GLN A 42 1.67 -3.22 13.87
C GLN A 42 2.67 -4.37 13.97
N PHE A 43 3.90 -4.06 14.35
CA PHE A 43 4.98 -5.03 14.47
C PHE A 43 6.00 -4.58 15.50
N ASP A 44 6.46 -5.53 16.32
CA ASP A 44 7.46 -5.34 17.36
C ASP A 44 7.19 -4.12 18.27
N GLY A 45 5.94 -4.02 18.74
CA GLY A 45 5.50 -2.93 19.63
C GLY A 45 5.32 -1.57 18.96
N LYS A 46 5.58 -1.43 17.65
CA LYS A 46 5.44 -0.17 16.91
C LYS A 46 4.35 -0.22 15.86
N TRP A 47 3.85 0.95 15.51
CA TRP A 47 3.05 1.15 14.30
C TRP A 47 3.93 1.58 13.16
N TRP A 48 3.77 0.93 12.02
CA TRP A 48 4.46 1.16 10.77
C TRP A 48 3.46 1.64 9.73
N LEU A 49 3.85 2.65 8.95
CA LEU A 49 3.07 3.16 7.84
C LEU A 49 3.93 3.08 6.57
N PHE A 50 3.47 2.25 5.63
CA PHE A 50 4.06 2.10 4.30
C PHE A 50 3.24 2.94 3.34
N ALA A 51 3.89 3.77 2.53
CA ALA A 51 3.20 4.60 1.55
C ALA A 51 4.09 4.80 0.33
N ASN A 52 3.46 4.88 -0.85
CA ASN A 52 4.14 5.54 -1.95
C ASN A 52 3.99 7.05 -1.80
N MET A 53 5.11 7.78 -1.88
CA MET A 53 5.13 9.22 -1.74
C MET A 53 5.99 9.90 -2.78
N ILE A 54 5.60 11.11 -3.13
CA ILE A 54 6.44 12.05 -3.86
C ILE A 54 6.99 13.07 -2.85
N ASP A 55 8.31 13.16 -2.78
CA ASP A 55 8.98 14.18 -2.00
C ASP A 55 9.37 15.40 -2.83
N GLU A 56 9.67 15.20 -4.13
CA GLU A 56 10.07 16.26 -5.07
C GLU A 56 9.16 16.36 -6.31
N PRO A 57 8.86 17.58 -6.80
CA PRO A 57 8.07 17.76 -8.02
C PRO A 57 8.66 17.01 -9.23
N GLY A 58 7.83 16.26 -9.94
CA GLY A 58 8.21 15.54 -11.16
C GLY A 58 8.56 14.06 -10.97
N GLN A 59 8.55 13.56 -9.73
CA GLN A 59 8.66 12.13 -9.46
C GLN A 59 7.35 11.38 -9.73
N SER A 60 7.43 10.06 -9.91
CA SER A 60 6.28 9.19 -10.13
C SER A 60 5.80 8.59 -8.81
N LEU A 61 4.48 8.65 -8.53
CA LEU A 61 3.84 7.98 -7.38
C LEU A 61 3.94 6.43 -7.42
N ASN A 62 4.62 5.85 -8.40
CA ASN A 62 4.78 4.40 -8.53
C ASN A 62 6.16 3.91 -8.13
N GLU A 63 7.12 4.81 -7.88
CA GLU A 63 8.53 4.45 -7.82
C GLU A 63 9.06 4.32 -6.40
N GLU A 64 8.60 5.14 -5.45
CA GLU A 64 9.25 5.25 -4.14
C GLU A 64 8.36 4.74 -3.00
N LEU A 65 8.83 3.71 -2.32
CA LEU A 65 8.25 3.26 -1.06
C LEU A 65 8.91 3.98 0.10
N HIS A 66 8.10 4.67 0.90
CA HIS A 66 8.50 5.31 2.15
C HIS A 66 7.87 4.58 3.33
N ILE A 67 8.64 4.46 4.42
CA ILE A 67 8.21 3.85 5.68
C ILE A 67 8.31 4.89 6.80
N PHE A 68 7.32 4.88 7.69
CA PHE A 68 7.30 5.69 8.90
C PHE A 68 6.94 4.82 10.09
N TYR A 69 7.32 5.24 11.28
CA TYR A 69 6.94 4.56 12.51
C TYR A 69 6.58 5.52 13.64
N CYS A 70 5.81 5.01 14.60
CA CYS A 70 5.52 5.64 15.88
C CYS A 70 5.03 4.59 16.90
N ASP A 71 4.82 4.98 18.15
CA ASP A 71 4.35 4.07 19.19
C ASP A 71 2.79 4.09 19.29
N ASP A 72 2.14 5.24 19.06
CA ASP A 72 0.68 5.38 18.93
C ASP A 72 0.30 6.28 17.73
N PHE A 73 -0.11 5.66 16.61
CA PHE A 73 -0.52 6.37 15.39
C PHE A 73 -1.69 7.35 15.58
N ARG A 74 -2.44 7.24 16.68
CA ARG A 74 -3.56 8.12 16.98
C ARG A 74 -3.13 9.44 17.62
N LYS A 75 -1.89 9.54 18.12
CA LYS A 75 -1.41 10.69 18.90
C LYS A 75 -0.04 11.18 18.46
N ASP A 76 0.83 10.25 18.10
CA ASP A 76 2.24 10.55 17.86
C ASP A 76 2.49 11.14 16.48
N VAL A 77 3.64 11.75 16.30
CA VAL A 77 4.11 12.18 14.98
C VAL A 77 4.81 11.00 14.32
N TRP A 78 4.54 10.78 13.04
CA TRP A 78 5.22 9.78 12.23
C TRP A 78 6.70 10.14 12.08
N ILE A 79 7.57 9.23 12.51
CA ILE A 79 9.03 9.36 12.35
C ILE A 79 9.42 8.66 11.04
N PRO A 80 10.10 9.34 10.11
CA PRO A 80 10.55 8.70 8.88
C PRO A 80 11.60 7.62 9.17
N HIS A 81 11.52 6.51 8.44
CA HIS A 81 12.59 5.53 8.41
C HIS A 81 13.87 6.19 7.86
N THR A 82 15.03 5.90 8.46
CA THR A 82 16.27 6.64 8.15
C THR A 82 16.76 6.45 6.72
N LYS A 83 16.37 5.34 6.08
CA LYS A 83 16.68 5.00 4.69
C LYS A 83 15.55 5.28 3.70
N ASN A 84 14.62 6.18 4.01
CA ASN A 84 13.61 6.58 3.03
C ASN A 84 14.25 7.31 1.82
N PRO A 85 13.78 7.07 0.59
CA PRO A 85 12.89 5.96 0.19
C PRO A 85 13.58 4.60 0.36
N VAL A 86 12.89 3.64 0.98
CA VAL A 86 13.48 2.31 1.27
C VAL A 86 13.53 1.41 0.04
N ILE A 87 12.69 1.67 -0.96
CA ILE A 87 12.69 1.00 -2.27
C ILE A 87 12.39 2.05 -3.35
N CYS A 88 13.17 2.04 -4.43
CA CYS A 88 12.94 2.82 -5.65
C CYS A 88 12.77 1.88 -6.86
N SER A 89 11.56 1.36 -7.09
CA SER A 89 11.25 0.44 -8.19
C SER A 89 9.76 0.44 -8.54
N VAL A 90 9.44 0.63 -9.83
CA VAL A 90 8.06 0.47 -10.35
C VAL A 90 7.53 -0.97 -10.23
N GLN A 91 8.39 -1.94 -9.97
CA GLN A 91 8.02 -3.35 -9.85
C GLN A 91 7.55 -3.72 -8.44
N THR A 92 8.03 -3.05 -7.41
CA THR A 92 7.83 -3.51 -6.02
C THR A 92 7.51 -2.41 -5.01
N SER A 93 7.65 -1.12 -5.34
CA SER A 93 7.46 -0.08 -4.33
C SER A 93 6.00 0.05 -3.88
N ARG A 94 5.08 0.20 -4.84
CA ARG A 94 3.69 0.58 -4.57
C ARG A 94 2.95 -0.47 -3.75
N PRO A 95 2.43 -0.16 -2.55
CA PRO A 95 1.67 -1.14 -1.77
C PRO A 95 0.42 -1.61 -2.51
N ALA A 96 0.05 -2.88 -2.30
CA ALA A 96 -1.12 -3.51 -2.90
C ALA A 96 -2.07 -4.10 -1.84
N GLY A 97 -2.18 -3.45 -0.68
CA GLY A 97 -3.07 -3.87 0.41
C GLY A 97 -2.35 -4.22 1.70
N LYS A 98 -3.07 -4.86 2.63
CA LYS A 98 -2.59 -5.15 3.98
C LYS A 98 -1.42 -6.15 3.97
N ILE A 99 -0.44 -5.93 4.84
CA ILE A 99 0.59 -6.94 5.16
C ILE A 99 -0.08 -8.20 5.73
N ILE A 100 0.28 -9.35 5.15
CA ILE A 100 -0.29 -10.67 5.43
C ILE A 100 0.63 -11.39 6.40
N SER A 101 0.06 -12.03 7.42
CA SER A 101 0.78 -12.98 8.27
C SER A 101 0.47 -14.40 7.81
N TYR A 102 1.50 -15.20 7.54
CA TYR A 102 1.35 -16.59 7.12
C TYR A 102 2.51 -17.43 7.63
N LYS A 103 2.19 -18.53 8.34
CA LYS A 103 3.19 -19.48 8.90
C LYS A 103 4.30 -18.83 9.75
N GLY A 104 3.99 -17.73 10.43
CA GLY A 104 4.95 -17.00 11.27
C GLY A 104 5.76 -15.92 10.55
N ASP A 105 5.60 -15.80 9.22
CA ASP A 105 6.22 -14.78 8.41
C ASP A 105 5.24 -13.66 8.03
N PHE A 106 5.77 -12.52 7.61
CA PHE A 106 5.02 -11.37 7.12
C PHE A 106 5.32 -11.10 5.66
N TYR A 107 4.27 -10.88 4.87
CA TYR A 107 4.36 -10.65 3.44
C TYR A 107 3.69 -9.33 3.09
N ARG A 108 4.42 -8.46 2.39
CA ARG A 108 3.91 -7.20 1.87
C ARG A 108 3.45 -7.40 0.42
N PRO A 109 2.14 -7.26 0.15
CA PRO A 109 1.66 -7.15 -1.22
C PRO A 109 2.16 -5.84 -1.84
N SER A 110 2.74 -5.92 -3.04
CA SER A 110 3.09 -4.75 -3.83
C SER A 110 2.65 -4.87 -5.28
N GLN A 111 2.32 -3.75 -5.91
CA GLN A 111 1.90 -3.73 -7.30
C GLN A 111 3.12 -3.91 -8.19
N ASN A 112 3.06 -4.87 -9.10
CA ASN A 112 3.96 -4.93 -10.24
C ASN A 112 3.38 -4.04 -11.34
N SER A 113 3.98 -2.85 -11.53
CA SER A 113 3.59 -1.90 -12.56
C SER A 113 4.51 -1.90 -13.79
N VAL A 114 5.34 -2.94 -13.97
CA VAL A 114 6.19 -3.07 -15.15
C VAL A 114 5.33 -3.29 -16.39
N GLY A 115 5.54 -2.47 -17.42
CA GLY A 115 4.82 -2.52 -18.70
C GLY A 115 3.39 -1.96 -18.64
N SER A 116 2.62 -2.26 -17.61
CA SER A 116 1.30 -1.68 -17.36
C SER A 116 1.09 -1.47 -15.87
N TYR A 117 0.53 -0.31 -15.50
CA TYR A 117 0.19 0.01 -14.12
C TYR A 117 -0.68 -1.08 -13.48
N GLY A 118 -0.21 -1.62 -12.34
CA GLY A 118 -0.91 -2.63 -11.56
C GLY A 118 -1.11 -3.98 -12.28
N TYR A 119 -0.27 -4.32 -13.26
CA TYR A 119 -0.37 -5.57 -14.00
C TYR A 119 -0.49 -6.79 -13.07
N GLY A 120 0.39 -6.89 -12.07
CA GLY A 120 0.42 -7.99 -11.11
C GLY A 120 0.48 -7.51 -9.66
N THR A 121 0.32 -8.46 -8.74
CA THR A 121 0.60 -8.25 -7.31
C THR A 121 1.69 -9.21 -6.88
N ASN A 122 2.81 -8.65 -6.43
CA ASN A 122 3.93 -9.36 -5.84
C ASN A 122 3.68 -9.58 -4.34
N PHE A 123 4.17 -10.69 -3.82
CA PHE A 123 4.22 -10.97 -2.40
C PHE A 123 5.68 -11.01 -1.96
N ASN A 124 6.06 -10.04 -1.14
CA ASN A 124 7.44 -9.88 -0.69
C ASN A 124 7.51 -10.22 0.79
N ARG A 125 8.28 -11.25 1.17
CA ARG A 125 8.51 -11.59 2.57
C ARG A 125 9.36 -10.51 3.21
N ILE A 126 8.88 -9.92 4.31
CA ILE A 126 9.64 -8.96 5.11
C ILE A 126 10.67 -9.75 5.91
N ILE A 127 11.95 -9.48 5.64
CA ILE A 127 13.09 -10.12 6.32
C ILE A 127 13.53 -9.29 7.52
N THR A 128 13.59 -7.96 7.35
CA THR A 128 13.97 -7.02 8.40
C THR A 128 13.05 -5.80 8.34
N LEU A 129 12.58 -5.36 9.51
CA LEU A 129 11.83 -4.12 9.68
C LEU A 129 12.21 -3.51 11.04
N THR A 130 13.15 -2.56 11.00
CA THR A 130 13.59 -1.74 12.14
C THR A 130 13.54 -0.26 11.74
N PRO A 131 13.76 0.68 12.67
CA PRO A 131 13.80 2.11 12.34
C PRO A 131 14.87 2.50 11.31
N ASP A 132 15.89 1.66 11.14
CA ASP A 132 17.10 1.92 10.37
C ASP A 132 17.40 0.88 9.27
N GLU A 133 16.65 -0.22 9.23
CA GLU A 133 16.78 -1.25 8.20
C GLU A 133 15.42 -1.80 7.77
N TYR A 134 15.20 -1.78 6.46
CA TYR A 134 14.10 -2.49 5.81
C TYR A 134 14.66 -3.40 4.73
N LYS A 135 14.26 -4.67 4.76
CA LYS A 135 14.62 -5.65 3.74
C LYS A 135 13.45 -6.58 3.48
N GLU A 136 13.19 -6.83 2.21
CA GLU A 136 12.22 -7.82 1.75
C GLU A 136 12.80 -8.71 0.66
N GLU A 137 12.19 -9.88 0.48
CA GLU A 137 12.52 -10.86 -0.54
C GLU A 137 11.26 -11.21 -1.35
N PHE A 138 11.36 -11.15 -2.67
CA PHE A 138 10.28 -11.59 -3.56
C PHE A 138 10.02 -13.09 -3.40
N VAL A 139 8.76 -13.49 -3.26
CA VAL A 139 8.36 -14.88 -3.08
C VAL A 139 7.54 -15.37 -4.27
N GLU A 140 6.48 -14.64 -4.60
CA GLU A 140 5.57 -15.02 -5.68
C GLU A 140 4.87 -13.79 -6.27
N GLU A 141 4.33 -13.96 -7.47
CA GLU A 141 3.49 -12.98 -8.15
C GLU A 141 2.18 -13.63 -8.56
N ILE A 142 1.09 -12.89 -8.40
CA ILE A 142 -0.19 -13.21 -9.03
C ILE A 142 -0.40 -12.23 -10.18
N THR A 143 -0.78 -12.76 -11.34
CA THR A 143 -1.18 -11.99 -12.54
C THR A 143 -2.68 -12.15 -12.77
N PRO A 144 -3.34 -11.30 -13.58
CA PRO A 144 -4.78 -11.36 -13.88
C PRO A 144 -5.20 -12.60 -14.69
N ASP A 145 -4.28 -13.50 -15.06
CA ASP A 145 -4.52 -14.57 -16.03
C ASP A 145 -5.57 -15.61 -15.58
N PHE A 146 -5.88 -15.65 -14.29
CA PHE A 146 -6.94 -16.50 -13.74
C PHE A 146 -8.36 -15.98 -14.01
N ILE A 147 -8.53 -14.75 -14.51
CA ILE A 147 -9.82 -14.18 -14.91
C ILE A 147 -9.78 -13.79 -16.39
N LYS A 148 -10.66 -14.38 -17.19
CA LYS A 148 -10.81 -14.05 -18.62
C LYS A 148 -11.05 -12.54 -18.79
N ASN A 149 -10.27 -11.90 -19.67
CA ASN A 149 -10.31 -10.45 -19.98
C ASN A 149 -9.94 -9.50 -18.82
N ALA A 150 -9.40 -10.02 -17.71
CA ALA A 150 -8.74 -9.17 -16.74
C ALA A 150 -7.42 -8.61 -17.30
N ARG A 151 -7.02 -7.44 -16.81
CA ARG A 151 -5.85 -6.69 -17.29
C ARG A 151 -4.83 -6.37 -16.21
N ALA A 152 -5.28 -6.28 -14.97
CA ALA A 152 -4.48 -5.84 -13.85
C ALA A 152 -5.12 -6.33 -12.54
N ILE A 153 -4.30 -6.51 -11.52
CA ILE A 153 -4.74 -6.75 -10.14
C ILE A 153 -4.10 -5.69 -9.23
N HIS A 154 -4.91 -4.79 -8.70
CA HIS A 154 -4.40 -3.58 -8.03
C HIS A 154 -4.20 -3.76 -6.53
N THR A 155 -4.99 -4.62 -5.91
CA THR A 155 -4.99 -4.78 -4.47
C THR A 155 -5.39 -6.20 -4.09
N TYR A 156 -4.65 -6.76 -3.15
CA TYR A 156 -4.92 -8.02 -2.51
C TYR A 156 -5.07 -7.78 -1.00
N ASN A 157 -6.19 -8.22 -0.44
CA ASN A 157 -6.38 -8.25 1.01
C ASN A 157 -6.88 -9.63 1.42
N SER A 158 -6.39 -10.11 2.56
CA SER A 158 -6.85 -11.38 3.13
C SER A 158 -7.07 -11.29 4.63
N SER A 159 -7.96 -12.15 5.09
CA SER A 159 -8.32 -12.45 6.48
C SER A 159 -8.55 -13.95 6.59
N ASP A 160 -8.68 -14.47 7.81
CA ASP A 160 -8.85 -15.90 8.07
C ASP A 160 -10.00 -16.57 7.29
N ARG A 161 -10.99 -15.79 6.83
CA ARG A 161 -12.20 -16.31 6.17
C ARG A 161 -12.45 -15.78 4.76
N LEU A 162 -11.74 -14.74 4.35
CA LEU A 162 -12.04 -14.05 3.10
C LEU A 162 -10.78 -13.47 2.48
N THR A 163 -10.64 -13.70 1.18
CA THR A 163 -9.68 -13.01 0.32
C THR A 163 -10.43 -12.12 -0.65
N VAL A 164 -9.97 -10.88 -0.81
CA VAL A 164 -10.53 -9.87 -1.70
C VAL A 164 -9.43 -9.41 -2.63
N ILE A 165 -9.70 -9.46 -3.94
CA ILE A 165 -8.79 -9.01 -4.99
C ILE A 165 -9.53 -7.99 -5.84
N ASP A 166 -8.95 -6.81 -6.02
CA ASP A 166 -9.43 -5.81 -6.99
C ASP A 166 -8.80 -6.08 -8.37
N VAL A 167 -9.65 -6.12 -9.40
CA VAL A 167 -9.29 -6.56 -10.75
C VAL A 167 -9.82 -5.57 -11.78
N VAL A 168 -8.96 -5.14 -12.71
CA VAL A 168 -9.39 -4.34 -13.86
C VAL A 168 -9.81 -5.26 -15.01
N HIS A 169 -11.05 -5.11 -15.45
CA HIS A 169 -11.60 -5.92 -16.54
C HIS A 169 -11.80 -5.08 -17.81
N LYS A 170 -11.41 -5.60 -18.98
CA LYS A 170 -11.69 -4.93 -20.25
C LYS A 170 -13.00 -5.42 -20.85
N ILE A 171 -14.02 -4.57 -20.88
CA ILE A 171 -15.30 -4.86 -21.51
C ILE A 171 -15.39 -4.13 -22.85
N ARG A 172 -15.68 -4.85 -23.94
CA ARG A 172 -15.93 -4.23 -25.26
C ARG A 172 -17.33 -3.61 -25.24
N ARG A 173 -17.41 -2.30 -25.49
CA ARG A 173 -18.68 -1.56 -25.41
C ARG A 173 -19.53 -1.60 -26.69
N PHE A 174 -18.92 -1.80 -27.85
CA PHE A 174 -19.60 -1.60 -29.14
C PHE A 174 -19.64 -2.83 -30.05
N PHE A 175 -18.89 -3.90 -29.75
CA PHE A 175 -18.86 -5.12 -30.56
C PHE A 175 -18.67 -6.34 -29.65
N ASN A 176 -19.78 -7.00 -29.30
CA ASN A 176 -19.78 -8.39 -28.86
C ASN A 176 -20.16 -9.25 -30.09
N PRO A 177 -19.45 -10.36 -30.36
CA PRO A 177 -19.90 -11.36 -31.33
C PRO A 177 -21.20 -12.04 -30.88
#